data_AF-A0A519VB34-F1
#
_entry.id   AF-A0A519VB34-F1
#
_cell.length_a   1.000
_cell.length_b   1.000
_cell.length_c   1.000
_cell.angle_alpha   90.00
_cell.angle_beta   90.00
_cell.angle_gamma   90.00
#
_symmetry.space_group_name_H-M   'P 1'
#
loop_
_entity.id
_entity.type
_entity.pdbx_description
1 polymer ?
#
loop_
_entity_poly.entity_id
_entity_poly.type
_entity_poly.pdbx_seq_one_letter_code
_entity_poly.pdbx_strand_id
1 'polypeptide(L)'
;MINLHLPPYTHFCIIALLGWINIFTNYRYLLGGQKPTTADKPKLFTKPQGVLVQLGIIGFCSMATEGAMFDWSGVYFKDIVKAPAALVILGYTSFMIMMATGRFLGDKIIGKYGRKKSLQVSGIIISTGMFTSVLFPFLIPSVIGFMLVGIGVSGIVPMVYSIAGTNTKVSPGIALAMVSGLAACSPT
;
A
#
# COMPACT_ATOMS: atom_id res chain seq x y z
N MET A 1 25.08 8.42 -0.02
CA MET A 1 25.67 7.33 -0.82
C MET A 1 26.98 7.70 -1.54
N ILE A 2 27.50 8.93 -1.41
CA ILE A 2 28.88 9.33 -1.81
C ILE A 2 29.68 9.97 -0.64
N ASN A 3 29.06 10.22 0.51
CA ASN A 3 29.65 11.03 1.59
C ASN A 3 30.28 10.22 2.74
N LEU A 4 30.26 8.89 2.64
CA LEU A 4 30.91 7.99 3.60
C LEU A 4 31.66 6.98 2.76
N HIS A 5 32.99 7.00 2.78
CA HIS A 5 33.91 6.11 2.04
C HIS A 5 33.82 4.64 2.49
N LEU A 6 32.60 4.13 2.70
CA LEU A 6 32.31 2.78 3.13
C LEU A 6 32.09 1.91 1.89
N PRO A 7 32.82 0.79 1.75
CA PRO A 7 32.61 -0.16 0.65
C PRO A 7 31.14 -0.60 0.60
N PRO A 8 30.51 -0.68 -0.59
CA PRO A 8 29.13 -1.15 -0.72
C PRO A 8 28.89 -2.50 -0.03
N TYR A 9 29.89 -3.36 -0.03
CA TYR A 9 29.89 -4.65 0.66
C TYR A 9 29.60 -4.54 2.16
N THR A 10 30.19 -3.54 2.84
CA THR A 10 30.01 -3.34 4.29
C THR A 10 28.58 -2.94 4.62
N HIS A 11 27.94 -2.11 3.78
CA HIS A 11 26.52 -1.78 3.91
C HIS A 11 25.63 -3.00 3.72
N PHE A 12 25.89 -3.84 2.71
CA PHE A 12 25.13 -5.08 2.51
C PHE A 12 25.31 -6.06 3.68
N CYS A 13 26.52 -6.21 4.21
CA CYS A 13 26.77 -7.06 5.37
C CYS A 13 26.05 -6.54 6.63
N ILE A 14 26.04 -5.22 6.88
CA ILE A 14 25.33 -4.64 8.02
C ILE A 14 23.82 -4.85 7.89
N ILE A 15 23.24 -4.61 6.71
CA ILE A 15 21.81 -4.83 6.46
C ILE A 15 21.46 -6.33 6.60
N ALA A 16 22.31 -7.22 6.09
CA ALA A 16 22.10 -8.67 6.21
C ALA A 16 22.16 -9.14 7.67
N LEU A 17 23.13 -8.65 8.45
CA LEU A 17 23.23 -8.95 9.89
C LEU A 17 22.02 -8.41 10.66
N LEU A 18 21.59 -7.17 10.39
CA LEU A 18 20.39 -6.61 10.99
C LEU A 18 19.14 -7.41 10.63
N GLY A 19 19.03 -7.86 9.38
CA GLY A 19 17.95 -8.74 8.91
C GLY A 19 17.95 -10.08 9.63
N TRP A 20 19.11 -10.72 9.78
CA TRP A 20 19.24 -11.97 10.53
C TRP A 20 18.93 -11.82 12.01
N ILE A 21 19.40 -10.75 12.65
CA ILE A 21 19.08 -10.46 14.05
C ILE A 21 17.57 -10.23 14.21
N ASN A 22 16.94 -9.52 13.28
CA ASN A 22 15.51 -9.28 13.29
C ASN A 22 14.71 -10.59 13.13
N ILE A 23 15.12 -11.46 12.19
CA ILE A 23 14.54 -12.80 12.01
C ILE A 23 14.76 -13.65 13.28
N PHE A 24 15.97 -13.68 13.84
CA PHE A 24 16.29 -14.40 15.08
C PHE A 24 15.63 -13.81 16.33
N THR A 25 15.15 -12.57 16.30
CA THR A 25 14.38 -12.01 17.41
C THR A 25 12.89 -12.30 17.22
N ASN A 26 12.41 -12.23 15.97
CA ASN A 26 11.00 -12.38 15.63
C ASN A 26 10.58 -13.82 15.28
N TYR A 27 11.49 -14.78 15.07
CA TYR A 27 11.13 -16.19 14.81
C TYR A 27 10.32 -16.79 15.95
N ARG A 28 10.53 -16.29 17.18
CA ARG A 28 9.79 -16.71 18.37
C ARG A 28 8.37 -16.12 18.42
N TYR A 29 8.12 -15.02 17.70
CA TYR A 29 6.82 -14.37 17.55
C TYR A 29 6.13 -14.70 16.22
N LEU A 30 6.83 -15.37 15.29
CA LEU A 30 6.25 -16.01 14.11
C LEU A 30 5.40 -17.19 14.61
N LEU A 31 4.15 -16.87 14.96
CA LEU A 31 3.07 -17.82 15.19
C LEU A 31 3.19 -18.93 14.15
N GLY A 32 3.38 -20.16 14.62
CA GLY A 32 3.49 -21.34 13.78
C GLY A 32 2.40 -21.27 12.73
N GLY A 33 2.80 -21.18 11.45
CA GLY A 33 1.87 -21.14 10.35
C GLY A 33 0.86 -22.25 10.56
N GLN A 34 -0.42 -21.89 10.57
CA GLN A 34 -1.49 -22.88 10.60
C GLN A 34 -1.14 -23.91 9.53
N LYS A 35 -0.87 -25.14 9.98
CA LYS A 35 -0.65 -26.27 9.06
C LYS A 35 -1.83 -26.22 8.09
N PRO A 36 -1.60 -26.24 6.77
CA PRO A 36 -2.70 -26.27 5.83
C PRO A 36 -3.52 -27.50 6.19
N THR A 37 -4.70 -27.28 6.76
CA THR A 37 -5.65 -28.34 7.08
C THR A 37 -5.85 -29.08 5.78
N THR A 38 -5.50 -30.37 5.79
CA THR A 38 -5.48 -31.32 4.68
C THR A 38 -6.55 -30.98 3.65
N ALA A 39 -6.19 -30.13 2.70
CA ALA A 39 -7.07 -29.70 1.64
C ALA A 39 -6.83 -30.72 0.53
N ASP A 40 -7.80 -31.61 0.38
CA ASP A 40 -7.94 -32.46 -0.80
C ASP A 40 -7.57 -31.69 -2.06
N LYS A 41 -6.70 -32.33 -2.86
CA LYS A 41 -6.24 -32.00 -4.22
C LYS A 41 -6.69 -30.61 -4.74
N PRO A 42 -5.75 -29.69 -5.03
CA PRO A 42 -6.10 -28.33 -5.42
C PRO A 42 -6.85 -28.35 -6.75
N LYS A 43 -8.16 -28.12 -6.71
CA LYS A 43 -8.95 -27.81 -7.90
C LYS A 43 -8.63 -26.37 -8.29
N LEU A 44 -7.65 -26.21 -9.17
CA LEU A 44 -7.21 -24.96 -9.83
C LEU A 44 -8.35 -24.14 -10.49
N PHE A 45 -9.57 -24.67 -10.54
CA PHE A 45 -10.73 -24.10 -11.23
C PHE A 45 -11.97 -23.98 -10.34
N THR A 46 -11.80 -23.62 -9.06
CA THR A 46 -12.96 -23.19 -8.27
C THR A 46 -13.16 -21.70 -8.52
N LYS A 47 -14.31 -21.33 -9.13
CA LYS A 47 -14.67 -19.94 -9.48
C LYS A 47 -14.18 -18.96 -8.42
N PRO A 48 -13.32 -17.98 -8.75
CA PRO A 48 -12.88 -17.01 -7.77
C PRO A 48 -14.12 -16.36 -7.19
N GLN A 49 -14.33 -16.50 -5.87
CA GLN A 49 -15.45 -15.85 -5.21
C GLN A 49 -15.38 -14.36 -5.57
N GLY A 50 -16.47 -13.75 -6.03
CA GLY A 50 -16.46 -12.38 -6.55
C GLY A 50 -15.81 -11.36 -5.60
N VAL A 51 -15.84 -11.65 -4.30
CA VAL A 51 -15.16 -10.89 -3.24
C VAL A 51 -13.64 -10.83 -3.43
N LEU A 52 -12.99 -11.91 -3.86
CA LEU A 52 -11.54 -11.96 -4.04
C LEU A 52 -11.11 -11.17 -5.29
N VAL A 53 -11.89 -11.26 -6.36
CA VAL A 53 -11.69 -10.43 -7.57
C VAL A 53 -11.87 -8.95 -7.23
N GLN A 54 -12.91 -8.59 -6.49
CA GLN A 54 -13.11 -7.22 -6.00
C GLN A 54 -11.94 -6.73 -5.16
N LEU A 55 -11.42 -7.56 -4.24
CA LEU A 55 -10.25 -7.23 -3.43
C LEU A 55 -8.99 -7.03 -4.28
N GLY A 56 -8.80 -7.88 -5.30
CA GLY A 56 -7.71 -7.76 -6.27
C GLY A 56 -7.79 -6.46 -7.07
N ILE A 57 -8.99 -6.09 -7.54
CA ILE A 57 -9.23 -4.82 -8.25
C ILE A 57 -8.94 -3.62 -7.33
N ILE A 58 -9.36 -3.66 -6.07
CA ILE A 58 -9.07 -2.60 -5.10
C ILE A 58 -7.57 -2.48 -4.83
N GLY A 59 -6.88 -3.61 -4.63
CA GLY A 59 -5.44 -3.65 -4.45
C GLY A 59 -4.68 -3.11 -5.67
N PHE A 60 -5.08 -3.53 -6.87
CA PHE A 60 -4.54 -3.02 -8.13
C PHE A 60 -4.75 -1.51 -8.27
N CYS A 61 -5.96 -1.01 -8.04
CA CYS A 61 -6.26 0.41 -8.12
C CYS A 61 -5.46 1.23 -7.09
N SER A 62 -5.27 0.68 -5.89
CA SER A 62 -4.44 1.30 -4.85
C SER A 62 -2.97 1.38 -5.27
N MET A 63 -2.38 0.31 -5.80
CA MET A 63 -0.98 0.31 -6.25
C MET A 63 -0.78 1.19 -7.48
N ALA A 64 -1.72 1.18 -8.42
CA ALA A 64 -1.72 2.08 -9.57
C ALA A 64 -1.79 3.56 -9.14
N THR A 65 -2.62 3.87 -8.14
CA THR A 65 -2.69 5.23 -7.56
C THR A 65 -1.38 5.62 -6.90
N GLU A 66 -0.77 4.72 -6.12
CA GLU A 66 0.52 4.96 -5.47
C GLU A 66 1.64 5.25 -6.50
N GLY A 67 1.73 4.44 -7.55
CA GLY A 67 2.68 4.65 -8.65
C GLY A 67 2.43 5.96 -9.41
N ALA A 68 1.17 6.25 -9.73
CA ALA A 68 0.80 7.51 -10.37
C ALA A 68 1.17 8.72 -9.50
N MET A 69 0.92 8.69 -8.19
CA MET A 69 1.34 9.77 -7.30
C MET A 69 2.86 9.91 -7.23
N PHE A 70 3.61 8.82 -7.31
CA PHE A 70 5.07 8.84 -7.25
C PHE A 70 5.69 9.52 -8.47
N ASP A 71 5.20 9.18 -9.67
CA ASP A 71 5.75 9.69 -10.94
C ASP A 71 5.15 11.06 -11.33
N TRP A 72 3.83 11.23 -11.18
CA TRP A 72 3.12 12.43 -11.62
C TRP A 72 3.08 13.58 -10.61
N SER A 73 3.33 13.36 -9.32
CA SER A 73 3.24 14.45 -8.32
C SER A 73 4.12 15.65 -8.66
N GLY A 74 5.37 15.42 -9.10
CA GLY A 74 6.29 16.48 -9.46
C GLY A 74 5.84 17.26 -10.70
N VAL A 75 5.42 16.55 -11.75
CA VAL A 75 4.91 17.16 -12.99
C VAL A 75 3.61 17.92 -12.73
N TYR A 76 2.71 17.35 -11.93
CA TYR A 76 1.43 17.96 -11.57
C TYR A 76 1.61 19.31 -10.86
N PHE A 77 2.47 19.35 -9.84
CA PHE A 77 2.71 20.59 -9.09
C PHE A 77 3.48 21.63 -9.91
N LYS A 78 4.30 21.20 -10.87
CA LYS A 78 5.05 22.09 -11.77
C LYS A 78 4.18 22.66 -12.88
N ASP A 79 3.47 21.82 -13.63
CA ASP A 79 2.83 22.21 -14.89
C ASP A 79 1.37 22.64 -14.72
N ILE A 80 0.64 22.02 -13.79
CA ILE A 80 -0.79 22.30 -13.55
C ILE A 80 -0.97 23.33 -12.44
N VAL A 81 -0.38 23.08 -11.26
CA VAL A 81 -0.47 23.99 -10.10
C VAL A 81 0.42 25.23 -10.29
N LYS A 82 1.40 25.17 -11.20
CA LYS A 82 2.39 26.24 -11.45
C LYS A 82 3.09 26.68 -10.17
N ALA A 83 3.40 25.72 -9.30
CA ALA A 83 4.06 25.99 -8.03
C ALA A 83 5.52 26.44 -8.26
N PRO A 84 6.06 27.33 -7.40
CA PRO A 84 7.48 27.64 -7.38
C PRO A 84 8.32 26.37 -7.28
N ALA A 85 9.50 26.33 -7.93
CA ALA A 85 10.35 25.14 -7.97
C ALA A 85 10.67 24.56 -6.57
N ALA A 86 10.78 25.42 -5.55
CA ALA A 86 10.98 25.02 -4.16
C ALA A 86 9.78 24.26 -3.53
N LEU A 87 8.56 24.50 -4.03
CA LEU A 87 7.32 23.93 -3.50
C LEU A 87 6.81 22.71 -4.29
N VAL A 88 7.40 22.38 -5.43
CA VAL A 88 7.03 21.19 -6.21
C VAL A 88 7.21 19.90 -5.40
N ILE A 89 8.28 19.82 -4.61
CA ILE A 89 8.59 18.67 -3.75
C ILE A 89 7.57 18.52 -2.59
N LEU A 90 6.85 19.60 -2.26
CA LEU A 90 5.89 19.62 -1.15
C LEU A 90 4.72 18.66 -1.39
N GLY A 91 4.27 18.51 -2.64
CA GLY A 91 3.21 17.59 -3.01
C GLY A 91 3.56 16.15 -2.64
N TYR A 92 4.69 15.65 -3.17
CA TYR A 92 5.18 14.31 -2.86
C TYR A 92 5.53 14.12 -1.37
N THR A 93 6.16 15.12 -0.74
CA THR A 93 6.55 15.05 0.67
C THR A 93 5.32 14.95 1.58
N SER A 94 4.29 15.75 1.31
CA SER A 94 3.03 15.71 2.07
C SER A 94 2.31 14.37 1.94
N PHE A 95 2.30 13.79 0.73
CA PHE A 95 1.77 12.45 0.47
C PHE A 95 2.50 11.38 1.29
N MET A 96 3.83 11.37 1.26
CA MET A 96 4.65 10.40 2.01
C MET A 96 4.49 10.54 3.53
N ILE A 97 4.50 11.77 4.05
CA ILE A 97 4.27 12.02 5.48
C ILE A 97 2.90 11.49 5.88
N MET A 98 1.87 11.82 5.11
CA MET A 98 0.51 11.40 5.43
C MET A 98 0.31 9.89 5.28
N MET A 99 1.01 9.25 4.33
CA MET A 99 1.03 7.79 4.22
C MET A 99 1.64 7.14 5.47
N ALA A 100 2.73 7.69 6.00
CA ALA A 100 3.33 7.22 7.25
C ALA A 100 2.38 7.43 8.43
N THR A 101 1.76 8.61 8.55
CA THR A 101 0.76 8.91 9.60
C THR A 101 -0.48 8.01 9.49
N GLY A 102 -0.94 7.75 8.27
CA GLY A 102 -2.08 6.91 7.97
C GLY A 102 -1.89 5.45 8.40
N ARG A 103 -0.65 4.97 8.49
CA ARG A 103 -0.34 3.64 9.05
C ARG A 103 -0.71 3.56 10.54
N PHE A 104 -0.30 4.55 11.34
CA PHE A 104 -0.59 4.61 12.77
C PHE A 104 -2.08 4.83 13.07
N LEU A 105 -2.74 5.69 12.29
CA LEU A 105 -4.19 5.91 12.42
C LEU A 105 -5.00 4.72 11.90
N GLY A 106 -4.55 4.12 10.80
CA GLY A 106 -5.20 3.00 10.13
C GLY A 106 -5.34 1.80 11.05
N ASP A 107 -4.28 1.42 11.76
CA ASP A 107 -4.31 0.28 12.70
C ASP A 107 -5.37 0.45 13.80
N LYS A 108 -5.50 1.68 14.36
CA LYS A 108 -6.55 2.00 15.33
C LYS A 108 -7.96 1.96 14.73
N ILE A 109 -8.13 2.50 13.53
CA ILE A 109 -9.43 2.56 12.85
C ILE A 109 -9.91 1.15 12.46
N ILE A 110 -9.01 0.29 11.98
CA ILE A 110 -9.31 -1.09 11.63
C ILE A 110 -9.78 -1.88 12.84
N GLY A 111 -9.13 -1.69 14.00
CA GLY A 111 -9.52 -2.33 15.25
C GLY A 111 -10.90 -1.92 15.76
N LYS A 112 -11.32 -0.66 15.51
CA LYS A 112 -12.57 -0.10 16.03
C LYS A 112 -13.79 -0.26 15.09
N TYR A 113 -13.59 -0.09 13.79
CA TYR A 113 -14.70 -0.02 12.81
C TYR A 113 -14.83 -1.26 11.90
N GLY A 114 -13.88 -2.20 12.01
CA GLY A 114 -13.85 -3.42 11.23
C GLY A 114 -13.28 -3.25 9.83
N ARG A 115 -12.72 -4.33 9.29
CA ARG A 115 -11.93 -4.35 8.05
C ARG A 115 -12.74 -3.89 6.82
N LYS A 116 -13.99 -4.35 6.66
CA LYS A 116 -14.81 -4.07 5.46
C LYS A 116 -15.17 -2.58 5.32
N LYS A 117 -15.59 -1.94 6.43
CA LYS A 117 -15.96 -0.51 6.43
C LYS A 117 -14.73 0.38 6.27
N SER A 118 -13.62 0.03 6.91
CA SER A 118 -12.37 0.77 6.78
C SER A 118 -11.89 0.83 5.32
N LEU A 119 -11.98 -0.30 4.59
CA LEU A 119 -11.65 -0.35 3.16
C LEU A 119 -12.52 0.58 2.29
N GLN A 120 -13.84 0.61 2.55
CA GLN A 120 -14.76 1.48 1.82
C GLN A 120 -14.48 2.97 2.11
N VAL A 121 -14.24 3.31 3.38
CA VAL A 121 -13.90 4.68 3.79
C VAL A 121 -12.59 5.13 3.14
N SER A 122 -11.56 4.29 3.11
CA SER A 122 -10.31 4.57 2.40
C SER A 122 -10.54 4.86 0.91
N GLY A 123 -11.37 4.07 0.22
CA GLY A 123 -11.70 4.31 -1.18
C GLY A 123 -12.42 5.64 -1.43
N ILE A 124 -13.34 6.02 -0.53
CA ILE A 124 -14.04 7.32 -0.58
C ILE A 124 -13.05 8.46 -0.35
N ILE A 125 -12.15 8.33 0.62
CA ILE A 125 -11.13 9.34 0.93
C ILE A 125 -10.20 9.55 -0.27
N ILE A 126 -9.72 8.48 -0.90
CA ILE A 126 -8.85 8.55 -2.10
C ILE A 126 -9.59 9.25 -3.23
N SER A 127 -10.83 8.84 -3.50
CA SER A 127 -11.63 9.42 -4.58
C SER A 127 -11.86 10.91 -4.34
N THR A 128 -12.21 11.29 -3.11
CA THR A 128 -12.44 12.69 -2.73
C THR A 128 -11.16 13.52 -2.82
N GLY A 129 -10.01 12.97 -2.39
CA GLY A 129 -8.71 13.62 -2.48
C GLY A 129 -8.29 13.88 -3.93
N MET A 130 -8.46 12.88 -4.80
CA MET A 130 -8.23 13.01 -6.24
C MET A 130 -9.14 14.06 -6.88
N PHE A 131 -10.46 13.99 -6.63
CA PHE A 131 -11.41 14.99 -7.15
C PHE A 131 -11.07 16.40 -6.68
N THR A 132 -10.69 16.57 -5.42
CA THR A 132 -10.31 17.88 -4.87
C THR A 132 -9.08 18.44 -5.57
N SER A 133 -8.06 17.63 -5.81
CA SER A 133 -6.86 18.04 -6.54
C SER A 133 -7.22 18.50 -7.97
N VAL A 134 -8.03 17.71 -8.67
CA VAL A 134 -8.38 17.97 -10.09
C VAL A 134 -9.29 19.20 -10.25
N LEU A 135 -10.29 19.37 -9.37
CA LEU A 135 -11.24 20.48 -9.47
C LEU A 135 -10.63 21.82 -9.06
N PHE A 136 -9.69 21.81 -8.11
CA PHE A 136 -9.06 23.01 -7.56
C PHE A 136 -7.54 22.94 -7.73
N PRO A 137 -6.99 23.30 -8.91
CA PRO A 137 -5.56 23.25 -9.20
C PRO A 137 -4.78 24.40 -8.54
N PHE A 138 -5.05 24.67 -7.26
CA PHE A 138 -4.31 25.59 -6.42
C PHE A 138 -3.38 24.81 -5.49
N LEU A 139 -2.33 25.49 -4.99
CA LEU A 139 -1.32 24.86 -4.14
C LEU A 139 -1.93 24.19 -2.90
N ILE A 140 -2.73 24.92 -2.12
CA ILE A 140 -3.27 24.41 -0.85
C ILE A 140 -4.26 23.25 -1.06
N PRO A 141 -5.29 23.37 -1.93
CA PRO A 141 -6.23 22.27 -2.20
C PRO A 141 -5.55 21.03 -2.80
N SER A 142 -4.57 21.20 -3.68
CA SER A 142 -3.81 20.08 -4.24
C SER A 142 -3.02 19.36 -3.15
N VAL A 143 -2.36 20.09 -2.25
CA VAL A 143 -1.63 19.48 -1.11
C VAL A 143 -2.58 18.72 -0.20
N ILE A 144 -3.74 19.28 0.13
CA ILE A 144 -4.74 18.61 0.95
C ILE A 144 -5.28 17.36 0.25
N GLY A 145 -5.55 17.44 -1.07
CA GLY A 145 -5.96 16.30 -1.88
C GLY A 145 -4.94 15.17 -1.84
N PHE A 146 -3.66 15.48 -2.05
CA PHE A 146 -2.56 14.52 -1.98
C PHE A 146 -2.38 13.93 -0.57
N MET A 147 -2.52 14.73 0.49
CA MET A 147 -2.54 14.22 1.86
C MET A 147 -3.68 13.20 2.06
N LEU A 148 -4.89 13.52 1.63
CA LEU A 148 -6.04 12.61 1.73
C LEU A 148 -5.79 11.31 0.95
N VAL A 149 -5.22 11.38 -0.25
CA VAL A 149 -4.85 10.17 -1.01
C VAL A 149 -3.81 9.34 -0.23
N GLY A 150 -2.80 9.98 0.37
CA GLY A 150 -1.77 9.33 1.19
C GLY A 150 -2.35 8.58 2.39
N ILE A 151 -3.27 9.19 3.14
CA ILE A 151 -3.92 8.54 4.29
C ILE A 151 -4.84 7.40 3.86
N GLY A 152 -5.46 7.51 2.69
CA GLY A 152 -6.37 6.49 2.17
C GLY A 152 -5.64 5.23 1.72
N VAL A 153 -4.51 5.39 1.02
CA VAL A 153 -3.73 4.28 0.44
C VAL A 153 -2.98 3.47 1.52
N SER A 154 -2.56 4.11 2.61
CA SER A 154 -1.66 3.50 3.62
C SER A 154 -2.17 2.18 4.23
N GLY A 155 -3.49 2.02 4.36
CA GLY A 155 -4.12 0.86 5.01
C GLY A 155 -4.64 -0.20 4.05
N ILE A 156 -4.70 0.07 2.74
CA ILE A 156 -5.41 -0.81 1.79
C ILE A 156 -4.65 -2.14 1.62
N VAL A 157 -3.34 -2.08 1.37
CA VAL A 157 -2.50 -3.25 1.12
C VAL A 157 -2.58 -4.30 2.26
N PRO A 158 -2.26 -3.97 3.54
CA PRO A 158 -2.35 -4.94 4.62
C PRO A 158 -3.79 -5.43 4.86
N MET A 159 -4.80 -4.61 4.57
CA MET A 159 -6.20 -4.97 4.76
C MET A 159 -6.70 -5.95 3.70
N VAL A 160 -6.32 -5.72 2.44
CA VAL A 160 -6.59 -6.65 1.32
C VAL A 160 -5.94 -8.00 1.64
N TYR A 161 -4.67 -8.03 2.06
CA TYR A 161 -3.99 -9.25 2.45
C TYR A 161 -4.64 -9.94 3.67
N SER A 162 -5.04 -9.18 4.68
CA SER A 162 -5.71 -9.70 5.87
C SER A 162 -7.08 -10.31 5.55
N ILE A 163 -7.89 -9.66 4.71
CA ILE A 163 -9.21 -10.17 4.31
C ILE A 163 -9.04 -11.40 3.40
N ALA A 164 -8.09 -11.38 2.45
CA ALA A 164 -7.78 -12.52 1.60
C ALA A 164 -7.34 -13.75 2.41
N GLY A 165 -6.54 -13.57 3.47
CA GLY A 165 -6.11 -14.68 4.33
C GLY A 165 -7.19 -15.25 5.27
N THR A 166 -8.25 -14.49 5.56
CA THR A 166 -9.27 -14.91 6.55
C THR A 166 -10.58 -15.42 5.92
N ASN A 167 -10.92 -15.02 4.68
CA ASN A 167 -12.27 -15.23 4.12
C ASN A 167 -12.37 -16.14 2.88
N THR A 168 -11.32 -16.87 2.49
CA THR A 168 -11.41 -17.78 1.34
C THR A 168 -11.41 -19.25 1.75
N LYS A 169 -12.35 -20.02 1.18
CA LYS A 169 -12.29 -21.49 1.06
C LYS A 169 -11.13 -21.97 0.14
N VAL A 170 -10.19 -21.07 -0.16
CA VAL A 170 -9.05 -21.21 -1.07
C VAL A 170 -7.82 -20.90 -0.23
N SER A 171 -6.74 -21.64 -0.43
CA SER A 171 -5.54 -21.48 0.39
C SER A 171 -5.07 -20.02 0.39
N PRO A 172 -4.71 -19.45 1.56
CA PRO A 172 -4.24 -18.07 1.66
C PRO A 172 -3.12 -17.76 0.65
N GLY A 173 -2.25 -18.73 0.36
CA GLY A 173 -1.18 -18.59 -0.62
C GLY A 173 -1.66 -18.32 -2.06
N ILE A 174 -2.75 -18.95 -2.50
CA ILE A 174 -3.29 -18.73 -3.85
C ILE A 174 -4.04 -17.39 -3.92
N ALA A 175 -4.77 -17.03 -2.85
CA ALA A 175 -5.47 -15.76 -2.76
C ALA A 175 -4.48 -14.58 -2.75
N LEU A 176 -3.38 -14.71 -2.02
CA LEU A 176 -2.26 -13.77 -2.02
C LEU A 176 -1.60 -13.71 -3.40
N ALA A 177 -1.28 -14.86 -4.02
CA ALA A 177 -0.66 -14.91 -5.35
C ALA A 177 -1.54 -14.28 -6.44
N MET A 178 -2.87 -14.43 -6.37
CA MET A 178 -3.78 -13.78 -7.32
C MET A 178 -3.85 -12.27 -7.12
N VAL A 179 -3.93 -11.79 -5.88
CA VAL A 179 -3.95 -10.34 -5.58
C VAL A 179 -2.62 -9.70 -5.95
N SER A 180 -1.50 -10.32 -5.55
CA SER A 180 -0.16 -9.86 -5.90
C SER A 180 0.10 -9.96 -7.40
N GLY A 181 -0.40 -11.00 -8.09
CA GLY A 181 -0.29 -11.13 -9.55
C GLY A 181 -1.06 -10.04 -10.31
N LEU A 182 -2.27 -9.69 -9.87
CA LEU A 182 -3.03 -8.58 -10.42
C LEU A 182 -2.36 -7.24 -10.11
N ALA A 183 -1.94 -7.01 -8.87
CA ALA A 183 -1.27 -5.78 -8.45
C ALA A 183 0.10 -5.59 -9.15
N ALA A 184 0.87 -6.66 -9.33
CA ALA A 184 2.16 -6.64 -10.04
C ALA A 184 2.01 -6.45 -11.56
N CYS A 185 0.81 -6.65 -12.11
CA CYS A 185 0.50 -6.33 -13.50
C CYS A 185 0.22 -4.82 -13.68
N SER A 186 0.40 -3.97 -12.65
CA SER A 186 0.39 -2.52 -12.87
C SER A 186 1.55 -2.16 -13.81
N PRO A 187 1.28 -1.53 -14.96
CA PRO A 187 2.34 -1.16 -15.88
C PRO A 187 3.18 -0.07 -15.21
N THR A 188 4.37 -0.44 -14.74
CA THR A 188 5.50 0.48 -14.56
C THR A 188 6.22 0.63 -15.87
#